data_AF-A0AAI8ZH51-F1
#
_entry.id   AF-A0AAI8ZH51-F1
#
_cell.length_a   1.000
_cell.length_b   1.000
_cell.length_c   1.000
_cell.angle_alpha   90.00
_cell.angle_beta   90.00
_cell.angle_gamma   90.00
#
_symmetry.space_group_name_H-M   'P 1'
#
loop_
_entity.id
_entity.type
_entity.pdbx_description
1 polymer ?
#
loop_
_entity_poly.entity_id
_entity_poly.type
_entity_poly.pdbx_seq_one_letter_code
_entity_poly.pdbx_strand_id
1 'polypeptide(L)'
;MSTRPARRRPTRLAVVYLVLAAAGLVLTWSANIRVVMEGRDFLADLSAGGPAVSSLSWDLLIAAVASVVFIIVEGRRLRMRRVWIYVLLAPLVAFAVALPVFLAAREMHLSAPDRTEPTPGG
;
A
#
# COMPACT_ATOMS: atom_id res chain seq x y z
N MET A 1 34.42 6.98 10.19
CA MET A 1 33.61 8.13 9.73
C MET A 1 32.44 7.60 8.90
N SER A 2 31.23 7.50 9.48
CA SER A 2 30.07 6.90 8.82
C SER A 2 29.27 7.97 8.09
N THR A 3 29.34 8.01 6.76
CA THR A 3 28.48 8.88 5.95
C THR A 3 27.04 8.34 6.03
N ARG A 4 26.18 9.02 6.78
CA ARG A 4 24.73 8.73 6.74
C ARG A 4 24.25 8.98 5.31
N PRO A 5 23.56 8.04 4.65
CA PRO A 5 23.01 8.30 3.32
C PRO A 5 22.06 9.49 3.41
N ALA A 6 22.19 10.43 2.48
CA ALA A 6 21.30 11.59 2.39
C ALA A 6 19.84 11.11 2.35
N ARG A 7 19.02 11.58 3.31
CA ARG A 7 17.58 11.25 3.33
C ARG A 7 16.94 11.79 2.06
N ARG A 8 16.41 10.90 1.22
CA ARG A 8 15.65 11.28 0.03
C ARG A 8 14.39 12.01 0.45
N ARG A 9 14.10 13.17 -0.15
CA ARG A 9 12.84 13.88 0.06
C ARG A 9 11.74 13.19 -0.76
N PRO A 10 10.55 12.96 -0.18
CA PRO A 10 9.44 12.37 -0.92
C PRO A 10 8.94 13.34 -2.00
N THR A 11 8.55 12.81 -3.17
CA THR A 11 7.87 13.60 -4.19
C THR A 11 6.47 13.99 -3.70
N ARG A 12 5.85 15.01 -4.33
CA ARG A 12 4.49 15.42 -3.99
C ARG A 12 3.49 14.26 -4.10
N LEU A 13 3.63 13.43 -5.14
CA LEU A 13 2.79 12.27 -5.35
C LEU A 13 3.00 11.20 -4.26
N ALA A 14 4.24 10.95 -3.85
CA ALA A 14 4.52 10.07 -2.72
C ALA A 14 3.87 10.57 -1.42
N VAL A 15 3.85 11.88 -1.18
CA VAL A 15 3.15 12.48 -0.03
C VAL A 15 1.64 12.23 -0.11
N VAL A 16 1.01 12.42 -1.27
CA VAL A 16 -0.42 12.14 -1.47
C VAL A 16 -0.74 10.69 -1.11
N TYR A 17 0.06 9.73 -1.60
CA TYR A 17 -0.14 8.32 -1.28
C TYR A 17 0.04 8.02 0.21
N LEU A 18 0.99 8.66 0.89
CA LEU A 18 1.16 8.50 2.33
C LEU A 18 0.00 9.09 3.14
N VAL A 19 -0.57 10.21 2.69
CA VAL A 19 -1.78 10.80 3.29
C VAL A 19 -2.97 9.86 3.11
N LEU A 20 -3.15 9.28 1.92
CA LEU A 20 -4.19 8.28 1.66
C LEU A 20 -3.99 7.03 2.53
N ALA A 21 -2.76 6.55 2.69
CA ALA A 21 -2.44 5.45 3.60
C ALA A 21 -2.81 5.77 5.05
N ALA A 22 -2.48 6.97 5.52
CA ALA A 22 -2.80 7.41 6.88
C ALA A 22 -4.32 7.53 7.09
N ALA A 23 -5.03 8.12 6.14
CA ALA A 23 -6.49 8.20 6.16
C ALA A 23 -7.12 6.80 6.16
N GLY A 24 -6.66 5.91 5.28
CA GLY A 24 -7.08 4.51 5.22
C GLY A 24 -6.87 3.81 6.56
N LEU A 25 -5.70 3.98 7.18
CA LEU A 25 -5.37 3.38 8.47
C LEU A 25 -6.33 3.86 9.57
N VAL A 26 -6.57 5.17 9.67
CA VAL A 26 -7.49 5.74 10.66
C VAL A 26 -8.91 5.24 10.44
N LEU A 27 -9.39 5.26 9.20
CA LEU A 27 -10.75 4.87 8.86
C LEU A 27 -10.99 3.37 9.10
N THR A 28 -10.10 2.49 8.62
CA THR A 28 -10.27 1.04 8.76
C THR A 28 -10.07 0.57 10.20
N TRP A 29 -9.10 1.13 10.94
CA TRP A 29 -8.96 0.81 12.36
C TRP A 29 -10.14 1.28 13.18
N SER A 30 -10.69 2.47 12.90
CA SER A 30 -11.87 2.97 13.61
C SER A 30 -13.12 2.12 13.34
N ALA A 31 -13.23 1.51 12.14
CA ALA A 31 -14.28 0.55 11.82
C ALA A 31 -14.05 -0.79 12.53
N ASN A 32 -12.83 -1.34 12.47
CA ASN A 32 -12.49 -2.61 13.13
C ASN A 32 -12.68 -2.54 14.66
N ILE A 33 -12.27 -1.44 15.29
CA ILE A 33 -12.48 -1.23 16.73
C ILE A 33 -13.97 -1.25 17.07
N ARG A 34 -14.83 -0.63 16.25
CA ARG A 34 -16.28 -0.66 16.46
C ARG A 34 -16.84 -2.07 16.35
N VAL A 35 -16.45 -2.84 15.33
CA VAL A 35 -16.86 -4.25 15.17
C VAL A 35 -16.50 -5.07 16.42
N VAL A 36 -15.28 -4.90 16.93
CA VAL A 36 -14.81 -5.60 18.13
C VAL A 36 -15.57 -5.16 19.38
N MET A 37 -15.77 -3.86 19.60
CA MET A 37 -16.50 -3.34 20.77
C MET A 37 -17.98 -3.73 20.76
N GLU A 38 -18.59 -3.81 19.57
CA GLU A 38 -19.98 -4.21 19.39
C GLU A 38 -20.16 -5.75 19.36
N GLY A 39 -19.07 -6.52 19.36
CA GLY A 39 -19.09 -7.98 19.34
C GLY A 39 -19.70 -8.56 18.06
N ARG A 40 -19.66 -7.82 16.94
CA ARG A 40 -20.26 -8.27 15.68
C ARG A 40 -19.40 -9.31 14.99
N ASP A 41 -20.06 -10.28 14.36
CA ASP A 41 -19.40 -11.19 13.43
C ASP A 41 -19.33 -10.53 12.05
N PHE A 42 -18.13 -10.07 11.69
CA PHE A 42 -17.87 -9.39 10.43
C PHE A 42 -18.23 -10.24 9.20
N LEU A 43 -18.00 -11.57 9.26
CA LEU A 43 -18.27 -12.45 8.12
C LEU A 43 -19.77 -12.68 7.97
N ALA A 44 -20.48 -12.84 9.08
CA ALA A 44 -21.94 -12.93 9.07
C ALA A 44 -22.57 -11.64 8.51
N ASP A 45 -22.13 -10.46 8.97
CA ASP A 45 -22.61 -9.16 8.52
C ASP A 45 -22.34 -8.94 7.01
N LEU A 46 -21.15 -9.32 6.55
CA LEU A 46 -20.77 -9.22 5.13
C LEU A 46 -21.67 -10.11 4.24
N SER A 47 -22.01 -11.31 4.73
CA SER A 47 -22.88 -12.25 4.00
C SER A 47 -24.36 -11.85 4.02
N ALA A 48 -24.80 -11.12 5.04
CA ALA A 48 -26.20 -10.72 5.22
C ALA A 48 -26.56 -9.37 4.58
N GLY A 49 -25.58 -8.56 4.14
CA GLY A 49 -25.76 -7.18 3.67
C GLY A 49 -26.54 -6.97 2.36
N GLY A 50 -27.08 -8.03 1.75
CA GLY A 50 -27.83 -7.96 0.50
C GLY A 50 -26.97 -7.68 -0.75
N PRO A 51 -27.59 -7.58 -1.95
CA PRO A 51 -26.87 -7.58 -3.23
C PRO A 51 -25.86 -6.43 -3.41
N ALA A 52 -26.14 -5.24 -2.87
CA ALA A 52 -25.26 -4.08 -2.99
C ALA A 52 -23.94 -4.26 -2.21
N VAL A 53 -24.01 -4.81 -1.00
CA VAL A 53 -22.83 -5.12 -0.17
C VAL A 53 -22.02 -6.24 -0.82
N SER A 54 -22.68 -7.26 -1.36
CA SER A 54 -22.02 -8.34 -2.09
C SER A 54 -21.30 -7.83 -3.33
N SER A 55 -21.93 -6.95 -4.14
CA SER A 55 -21.29 -6.36 -5.33
C SER A 55 -20.02 -5.59 -4.97
N LEU A 56 -20.09 -4.71 -3.96
CA LEU A 56 -18.93 -3.94 -3.50
C LEU A 56 -17.82 -4.84 -2.94
N SER A 57 -18.19 -5.95 -2.29
CA SER A 57 -17.24 -6.94 -1.77
C SER A 57 -16.48 -7.63 -2.90
N TRP A 58 -17.17 -7.99 -3.99
CA TRP A 58 -16.53 -8.56 -5.18
C TRP A 58 -15.61 -7.57 -5.87
N ASP A 59 -16.06 -6.32 -6.04
CA ASP A 59 -15.23 -5.25 -6.63
C ASP A 59 -13.94 -5.05 -5.82
N LEU A 60 -14.06 -5.00 -4.49
CA LEU A 60 -12.92 -4.87 -3.59
C LEU A 60 -12.00 -6.10 -3.64
N LEU A 61 -12.55 -7.31 -3.69
CA LEU A 61 -11.77 -8.54 -3.78
C LEU A 61 -10.95 -8.58 -5.08
N ILE A 62 -11.58 -8.27 -6.21
CA ILE A 62 -10.92 -8.23 -7.52
C ILE A 62 -9.82 -7.15 -7.51
N ALA A 63 -10.12 -5.95 -7.01
CA ALA A 63 -9.14 -4.87 -6.90
C ALA A 63 -7.96 -5.24 -5.99
N ALA A 64 -8.22 -5.94 -4.88
CA ALA A 64 -7.19 -6.42 -3.97
C ALA A 64 -6.27 -7.45 -4.64
N VAL A 65 -6.84 -8.45 -5.33
CA VAL A 65 -6.07 -9.46 -6.07
C VAL A 65 -5.22 -8.80 -7.16
N ALA A 66 -5.82 -7.95 -7.99
CA ALA A 66 -5.12 -7.22 -9.05
C ALA A 66 -3.96 -6.38 -8.48
N SER A 67 -4.18 -5.75 -7.33
CA SER A 67 -3.15 -4.95 -6.66
C SER A 67 -2.03 -5.80 -6.07
N VAL A 68 -2.32 -6.97 -5.50
CA VAL A 68 -1.27 -7.89 -5.03
C VAL A 68 -0.39 -8.33 -6.20
N VAL A 69 -1.00 -8.70 -7.33
CA VAL A 69 -0.27 -9.04 -8.56
C VAL A 69 0.61 -7.86 -8.99
N PHE A 70 0.04 -6.66 -9.05
CA PHE A 70 0.77 -5.44 -9.41
C PHE A 70 1.95 -5.16 -8.47
N ILE A 71 1.75 -5.23 -7.15
CA ILE A 71 2.80 -5.04 -6.13
C ILE A 71 3.96 -6.01 -6.35
N ILE A 72 3.65 -7.29 -6.61
CA ILE A 72 4.67 -8.33 -6.82
C ILE A 72 5.42 -8.08 -8.14
N VAL A 73 4.70 -7.89 -9.25
CA VAL A 73 5.30 -7.73 -10.59
C VAL A 73 6.15 -6.48 -10.65
N GLU A 74 5.60 -5.33 -10.28
CA GLU A 74 6.30 -4.06 -10.33
C GLU A 74 7.41 -3.98 -9.28
N GLY A 75 7.17 -4.56 -8.10
CA GLY A 75 8.17 -4.71 -7.06
C GLY A 75 9.42 -5.46 -7.50
N ARG A 76 9.24 -6.56 -8.24
CA ARG A 76 10.33 -7.34 -8.84
C ARG A 76 11.00 -6.56 -9.97
N ARG A 77 10.22 -5.89 -10.83
CA ARG A 77 10.73 -5.04 -11.92
C ARG A 77 11.66 -3.95 -11.40
N LEU A 78 11.31 -3.33 -10.27
CA LEU A 78 12.10 -2.28 -9.60
C LEU A 78 13.17 -2.84 -8.64
N ARG A 79 13.35 -4.16 -8.57
CA ARG A 79 14.29 -4.86 -7.68
C ARG A 79 14.17 -4.44 -6.21
N MET A 80 12.95 -4.17 -5.73
CA MET A 80 12.69 -3.78 -4.34
C MET A 80 12.92 -4.97 -3.39
N ARG A 81 13.90 -4.87 -2.48
CA ARG A 81 14.32 -5.97 -1.58
C ARG A 81 13.24 -6.45 -0.60
N ARG A 82 12.22 -5.64 -0.29
CA ARG A 82 11.24 -5.89 0.78
C ARG A 82 9.78 -5.83 0.31
N VAL A 83 9.51 -6.17 -0.94
CA VAL A 83 8.15 -6.04 -1.51
C VAL A 83 7.10 -6.93 -0.86
N TRP A 84 7.53 -8.05 -0.27
CA TRP A 84 6.66 -8.94 0.51
C TRP A 84 6.00 -8.26 1.71
N ILE A 85 6.60 -7.19 2.27
CA ILE A 85 6.00 -6.44 3.38
C ILE A 85 4.65 -5.84 2.97
N TYR A 86 4.54 -5.30 1.74
CA TYR A 86 3.30 -4.71 1.25
C TYR A 86 2.22 -5.77 1.01
N VAL A 87 2.62 -6.96 0.56
CA VAL A 87 1.71 -8.10 0.37
C VAL A 87 1.15 -8.58 1.71
N LEU A 88 1.98 -8.64 2.76
CA LEU A 88 1.51 -8.98 4.11
C LEU A 88 0.67 -7.87 4.75
N LEU A 89 0.95 -6.60 4.45
CA LEU A 89 0.19 -5.48 4.98
C LEU A 89 -1.26 -5.45 4.48
N ALA A 90 -1.52 -5.96 3.26
CA ALA A 90 -2.83 -5.93 2.63
C ALA A 90 -3.92 -6.68 3.43
N PRO A 91 -3.71 -7.95 3.85
CA PRO A 91 -4.66 -8.65 4.71
C PRO A 91 -4.56 -8.25 6.19
N LEU A 92 -3.38 -7.83 6.68
CA LEU A 92 -3.16 -7.59 8.12
C LEU A 92 -3.57 -6.19 8.60
N VAL A 93 -3.52 -5.17 7.74
CA VAL A 93 -3.75 -3.77 8.13
C VAL A 93 -4.94 -3.19 7.39
N ALA A 94 -4.95 -3.31 6.06
CA ALA A 94 -6.07 -3.10 5.15
C ALA A 94 -5.52 -2.91 3.74
N PHE A 95 -6.27 -3.36 2.74
CA PHE A 95 -6.01 -3.06 1.33
C PHE A 95 -5.81 -1.55 1.07
N ALA A 96 -6.66 -0.72 1.71
CA ALA A 96 -6.62 0.74 1.62
C ALA A 96 -5.33 1.38 2.16
N VAL A 97 -4.51 0.65 2.91
CA VAL A 97 -3.22 1.14 3.44
C VAL A 97 -2.06 0.54 2.64
N ALA A 98 -2.11 -0.76 2.36
CA ALA A 98 -1.02 -1.47 1.70
C ALA A 98 -0.69 -0.91 0.31
N LEU A 99 -1.71 -0.67 -0.52
CA LEU A 99 -1.50 -0.18 -1.88
C LEU A 99 -0.93 1.24 -1.91
N PRO A 100 -1.47 2.25 -1.19
CA PRO A 100 -0.87 3.58 -1.21
C PRO A 100 0.55 3.61 -0.64
N VAL A 101 0.86 2.85 0.41
CA VAL A 101 2.24 2.77 0.92
C VAL A 101 3.18 2.19 -0.14
N PHE A 102 2.76 1.14 -0.86
CA PHE A 102 3.54 0.61 -1.98
C PHE A 102 3.74 1.66 -3.08
N LEU A 103 2.69 2.38 -3.47
CA LEU A 103 2.76 3.41 -4.51
C LEU A 103 3.72 4.54 -4.12
N ALA A 104 3.74 4.96 -2.86
CA ALA A 104 4.72 5.92 -2.35
C ALA A 104 6.17 5.39 -2.47
N ALA A 105 6.39 4.13 -2.09
CA ALA A 105 7.71 3.50 -2.18
C ALA A 105 8.18 3.31 -3.63
N ARG A 106 7.24 2.98 -4.53
CA ARG A 106 7.45 2.85 -5.97
C ARG A 106 7.86 4.19 -6.57
N GLU A 107 7.12 5.24 -6.28
CA GLU A 107 7.40 6.59 -6.77
C GLU A 107 8.82 7.04 -6.38
N MET A 108 9.20 6.83 -5.12
CA MET A 108 10.57 7.15 -4.65
C MET A 108 11.67 6.33 -5.33
N HIS A 109 11.38 5.12 -5.82
CA HIS A 109 12.32 4.32 -6.61
C HIS A 109 12.43 4.83 -8.04
N LEU A 110 11.32 5.24 -8.65
CA LEU A 110 11.30 5.76 -10.02
C LEU A 110 11.94 7.15 -10.13
N SER A 111 11.79 7.99 -9.11
CA SER A 111 12.43 9.32 -9.07
C SER A 111 13.91 9.27 -8.66
N ALA A 112 14.50 8.08 -8.52
CA ALA A 112 15.92 7.94 -8.26
C ALA A 112 16.72 8.35 -9.50
N PRO A 113 17.72 9.25 -9.39
CA PRO A 113 18.66 9.45 -10.49
C PRO A 113 19.33 8.13 -10.83
N ASP A 114 19.50 7.86 -12.12
CA ASP A 114 20.18 6.65 -12.59
C ASP A 114 21.62 6.69 -12.09
N ARG A 115 22.11 5.60 -11.51
CA ARG A 115 23.47 5.57 -10.91
C ARG A 115 24.58 5.43 -11.96
N THR A 116 24.23 5.61 -13.22
CA THR A 116 25.04 5.27 -14.40
C THR A 116 25.29 6.46 -15.30
N GLU A 117 25.23 7.70 -14.81
CA GLU A 117 25.96 8.77 -15.51
C GLU A 117 27.44 8.61 -15.19
N PRO A 118 28.29 8.22 -16.17
CA PRO A 118 29.72 8.41 -16.02
C PRO A 118 29.96 9.91 -15.91
N THR A 119 30.77 10.33 -14.95
CA THR A 119 31.30 11.70 -14.88
C THR A 119 31.77 12.11 -16.27
N PRO A 120 31.19 13.16 -16.90
CA PRO A 120 31.74 13.70 -18.13
C PRO A 120 33.07 14.38 -17.78
N GLY A 121 34.18 13.69 -18.05
CA GLY A 121 35.52 14.27 -18.09
C GLY A 121 36.27 14.32 -16.76
N GLY A 122 37.40 13.61 -16.73
CA GLY A 122 38.50 13.71 -15.80
C GLY A 122 39.70 12.99 -16.40
#